data_AF-A0A2N2PQ91-F1
#
_entry.id   AF-A0A2N2PQ91-F1
#
_cell.length_a   1.000
_cell.length_b   1.000
_cell.length_c   1.000
_cell.angle_alpha   90.00
_cell.angle_beta   90.00
_cell.angle_gamma   90.00
#
_symmetry.space_group_name_H-M   'P 1'
#
loop_
_entity.id
_entity.type
_entity.pdbx_description
1 polymer ?
#
loop_
_entity_poly.entity_id
_entity_poly.type
_entity_poly.pdbx_seq_one_letter_code
_entity_poly.pdbx_strand_id
1 'polypeptide(L)'
;MWGVVVLLVIGYLAGTWLNRQRSKALGQWLQEGLKALGGKPTWKWIGTMSSGAQATVSGAAKPFSQAEITYFLLTRELLPLWGVELLRGKRDMLVIRADLRGTPAHEIEVVPLRGALRRTLDKQAGDQPWEWQEGPAGLGLATRGSGHERIIAATRAFLDRYGQHVQRMSLRQRKPHLILFARLAGLEQAPAGDFLRAVGDVVGAGQPQN
;
A
#
# COMPACT_ATOMS: atom_id res chain seq x y z
N MET A 1 -25.32 34.17 9.13
CA MET A 1 -25.61 33.00 8.28
C MET A 1 -24.75 32.98 7.01
N TRP A 2 -24.72 34.07 6.22
CA TRP A 2 -23.90 34.16 4.99
C TRP A 2 -22.40 33.95 5.17
N GLY A 3 -21.78 34.45 6.25
CA GLY A 3 -20.35 34.26 6.49
C GLY A 3 -19.93 32.79 6.60
N VAL A 4 -20.78 31.94 7.20
CA VAL A 4 -20.53 30.49 7.27
C VAL A 4 -20.63 29.86 5.88
N VAL A 5 -21.62 30.26 5.08
CA VAL A 5 -21.78 29.77 3.70
C VAL A 5 -20.58 30.15 2.84
N VAL A 6 -20.13 31.40 2.91
CA VAL A 6 -18.95 31.87 2.17
C VAL A 6 -17.70 31.10 2.60
N LEU A 7 -17.51 30.89 3.90
CA LEU A 7 -16.38 30.12 4.42
C LEU A 7 -16.41 28.65 3.95
N LEU A 8 -17.59 28.02 3.92
CA LEU A 8 -17.76 26.66 3.41
C LEU A 8 -17.48 26.56 1.91
N VAL A 9 -17.95 27.53 1.12
CA VAL A 9 -17.70 27.57 -0.34
C VAL A 9 -16.22 27.76 -0.63
N ILE A 10 -15.56 28.71 0.05
CA ILE A 10 -14.11 28.93 -0.09
C ILE A 10 -13.34 27.67 0.31
N GLY A 11 -13.70 27.05 1.44
CA GLY A 11 -13.08 25.82 1.91
C GLY A 11 -13.22 24.66 0.93
N TYR A 12 -14.42 24.51 0.34
CA TYR A 12 -14.68 23.50 -0.69
C TYR A 12 -13.82 23.71 -1.94
N LEU A 13 -13.76 24.94 -2.45
CA LEU A 13 -12.95 25.28 -3.64
C LEU A 13 -11.46 25.06 -3.37
N ALA A 14 -10.97 25.53 -2.22
CA ALA A 14 -9.57 25.34 -1.81
C ALA A 14 -9.23 23.85 -1.65
N GLY A 15 -10.08 23.09 -0.96
CA GLY A 15 -9.91 21.65 -0.78
C GLY A 15 -9.88 20.89 -2.10
N THR A 16 -10.79 21.23 -3.02
CA THR A 16 -10.84 20.64 -4.37
C THR A 16 -9.55 20.92 -5.15
N TRP A 17 -9.08 22.17 -5.11
CA TRP A 17 -7.85 22.58 -5.79
C TRP A 17 -6.62 21.84 -5.22
N LEU A 18 -6.50 21.78 -3.89
CA LEU A 18 -5.43 21.04 -3.22
C LEU A 18 -5.43 19.55 -3.57
N ASN A 19 -6.61 18.90 -3.55
CA ASN A 19 -6.74 17.49 -3.93
C ASN A 19 -6.37 17.26 -5.40
N ARG A 20 -6.74 18.16 -6.32
CA ARG A 20 -6.34 18.07 -7.74
C ARG A 20 -4.83 18.17 -7.92
N GLN A 21 -4.18 19.12 -7.23
CA GLN A 21 -2.71 19.25 -7.28
C GLN A 21 -2.03 18.01 -6.71
N ARG A 22 -2.51 17.52 -5.57
CA ARG A 22 -2.00 16.30 -4.92
C ARG A 22 -2.18 15.07 -5.81
N SER A 23 -3.36 14.91 -6.42
CA SER A 23 -3.68 13.82 -7.35
C SER A 23 -2.77 13.86 -8.58
N LYS A 24 -2.52 15.05 -9.15
CA LYS A 24 -1.59 15.22 -10.27
C LYS A 24 -0.16 14.83 -9.89
N ALA A 25 0.34 15.30 -8.76
CA ALA A 25 1.68 14.97 -8.28
C ALA A 25 1.84 13.47 -8.02
N LEU A 26 0.87 12.83 -7.36
CA LEU A 26 0.87 11.39 -7.12
C LEU A 26 0.74 10.58 -8.41
N GLY A 27 -0.07 11.04 -9.36
CA GLY A 27 -0.19 10.43 -10.67
C GLY A 27 1.13 10.44 -11.42
N GLN A 28 1.86 11.56 -11.41
CA GLN A 28 3.20 11.68 -12.02
C GLN A 28 4.23 10.79 -11.31
N TRP A 29 4.30 10.87 -9.99
CA TRP A 29 5.17 10.02 -9.16
C TRP A 29 4.93 8.54 -9.42
N LEU A 30 3.66 8.11 -9.42
CA LEU A 30 3.30 6.72 -9.67
C LEU A 30 3.58 6.31 -11.13
N GLN A 31 3.28 7.16 -12.12
CA GLN A 31 3.55 6.89 -13.53
C GLN A 31 5.03 6.57 -13.79
N GLU A 32 5.96 7.23 -13.09
CA GLU A 32 7.38 6.89 -13.14
C GLU A 32 7.67 5.51 -12.54
N GLY A 33 7.03 5.18 -11.41
CA GLY A 33 7.18 3.87 -10.78
C GLY A 33 6.59 2.72 -11.59
N LEU A 34 5.46 2.94 -12.28
CA LEU A 34 4.83 1.90 -13.11
C LEU A 34 5.77 1.44 -14.24
N LYS A 35 6.67 2.30 -14.72
CA LYS A 35 7.70 1.90 -15.72
C LYS A 35 8.61 0.80 -15.18
N ALA A 36 8.90 0.80 -13.87
CA ALA A 36 9.72 -0.24 -13.23
C ALA A 36 9.02 -1.61 -13.16
N LEU A 37 7.69 -1.64 -13.19
CA LEU A 37 6.92 -2.88 -13.24
C LEU A 37 6.86 -3.48 -14.64
N GLY A 38 7.23 -2.74 -15.69
CA GLY A 38 7.03 -3.15 -17.08
C GLY A 38 5.54 -3.26 -17.44
N GLY A 39 5.25 -3.87 -18.59
CA GLY A 39 3.88 -4.04 -19.07
C GLY A 39 3.22 -2.73 -19.53
N LYS A 40 1.89 -2.74 -19.61
CA LYS A 40 1.09 -1.59 -20.06
C LYS A 40 0.14 -1.12 -18.93
N PRO A 41 0.37 0.06 -18.33
CA PRO A 41 -0.53 0.60 -17.31
C PRO A 41 -1.80 1.16 -17.96
N THR A 42 -2.95 0.86 -17.37
CA THR A 42 -4.25 1.45 -17.68
C THR A 42 -4.77 2.19 -16.45
N TRP A 43 -5.31 3.39 -16.63
CA TRP A 43 -5.71 4.27 -15.53
C TRP A 43 -7.23 4.42 -15.44
N LYS A 44 -7.73 4.45 -14.20
CA LYS A 44 -9.13 4.70 -13.88
C LYS A 44 -9.25 5.59 -12.65
N TRP A 45 -10.12 6.59 -12.71
CA TRP A 45 -10.45 7.41 -11.53
C TRP A 45 -11.34 6.63 -10.56
N ILE A 46 -11.13 6.79 -9.26
CA ILE A 46 -12.01 6.24 -8.23
C ILE A 46 -12.98 7.32 -7.81
N GLY A 47 -14.21 7.27 -8.33
CA GLY A 47 -15.19 8.33 -8.16
C GLY A 47 -14.81 9.56 -8.97
N THR A 48 -14.20 10.56 -8.32
CA THR A 48 -13.73 11.80 -8.94
C THR A 48 -12.20 11.89 -8.90
N MET A 49 -11.62 12.78 -9.71
CA MET A 49 -10.18 13.05 -9.74
C MET A 49 -9.60 13.46 -8.37
N SER A 50 -10.44 14.00 -7.48
CA SER A 50 -10.05 14.47 -6.15
C SER A 50 -10.08 13.37 -5.07
N SER A 51 -10.62 12.19 -5.36
CA SER A 51 -10.74 11.08 -4.41
C SER A 51 -9.63 10.05 -4.56
N GLY A 52 -9.10 9.85 -5.77
CA GLY A 52 -8.05 8.87 -6.03
C GLY A 52 -8.07 8.31 -7.45
N ALA A 53 -7.06 7.51 -7.75
CA ALA A 53 -6.98 6.78 -9.02
C ALA A 53 -6.40 5.38 -8.81
N GLN A 54 -6.71 4.52 -9.76
CA GLN A 54 -6.19 3.17 -9.87
C GLN A 54 -5.44 3.03 -11.19
N ALA A 55 -4.24 2.49 -11.11
CA ALA A 55 -3.45 2.02 -12.24
C ALA A 55 -3.42 0.49 -12.23
N THR A 56 -3.87 -0.13 -13.33
CA THR A 56 -3.79 -1.57 -13.53
C THR A 56 -2.74 -1.87 -14.58
N VAL A 57 -1.70 -2.61 -14.19
CA VAL A 57 -0.60 -3.06 -15.05
C VAL A 57 -0.83 -4.52 -15.42
N SER A 58 -1.16 -4.76 -16.68
CA SER A 58 -1.25 -6.10 -17.26
C SER A 58 0.08 -6.49 -17.89
N GLY A 59 0.49 -7.76 -17.73
CA GLY A 59 1.74 -8.26 -18.30
C GLY A 59 2.98 -7.65 -17.65
N ALA A 60 2.92 -7.40 -16.34
CA ALA A 60 4.05 -6.90 -15.56
C ALA A 60 5.26 -7.85 -15.65
N ALA A 61 6.46 -7.32 -15.44
CA ALA A 61 7.69 -8.08 -15.34
C ALA A 61 7.63 -9.06 -14.16
N LYS A 62 8.44 -10.14 -14.24
CA LYS A 62 8.58 -11.09 -13.12
C LYS A 62 8.98 -10.32 -11.84
N PRO A 63 8.42 -10.68 -10.66
CA PRO A 63 7.59 -11.87 -10.37
C PRO A 63 6.09 -11.68 -10.65
N PHE A 64 5.67 -10.47 -11.01
CA PHE A 64 4.25 -10.12 -11.18
C PHE A 64 3.69 -10.63 -12.51
N SER A 65 2.40 -10.99 -12.51
CA SER A 65 1.61 -11.21 -13.73
C SER A 65 0.69 -10.01 -13.98
N GLN A 66 0.07 -9.51 -12.92
CA GLN A 66 -0.75 -8.31 -12.91
C GLN A 66 -0.55 -7.55 -11.59
N ALA A 67 -0.56 -6.22 -11.65
CA ALA A 67 -0.54 -5.37 -10.47
C ALA A 67 -1.61 -4.28 -10.58
N GLU A 68 -2.38 -4.10 -9.51
CA GLU A 68 -3.32 -3.00 -9.33
C GLU A 68 -2.77 -2.10 -8.24
N ILE A 69 -2.51 -0.85 -8.58
CA ILE A 69 -1.98 0.15 -7.66
C ILE A 69 -2.97 1.28 -7.57
N THR A 70 -3.49 1.48 -6.38
CA THR A 70 -4.55 2.43 -6.10
C THR A 70 -4.10 3.42 -5.06
N TYR A 71 -4.25 4.72 -5.32
CA TYR A 71 -4.13 5.72 -4.27
C TYR A 71 -5.49 6.33 -3.92
N PHE A 72 -5.67 6.61 -2.64
CA PHE A 72 -6.83 7.27 -2.07
C PHE A 72 -6.40 8.57 -1.39
N LEU A 73 -7.15 9.63 -1.64
CA LEU A 73 -6.96 10.94 -1.02
C LEU A 73 -8.00 11.15 0.07
N LEU A 74 -7.60 11.85 1.14
CA LEU A 74 -8.57 12.39 2.10
C LEU A 74 -9.51 13.41 1.44
N THR A 75 -10.74 13.46 1.95
CA THR A 75 -11.77 14.41 1.52
C THR A 75 -11.47 15.79 2.09
N ARG A 76 -10.67 16.58 1.38
CA ARG A 76 -10.26 17.94 1.80
C ARG A 76 -11.31 18.99 1.49
N GLU A 77 -12.30 18.67 0.66
CA GLU A 77 -13.38 19.57 0.26
C GLU A 77 -14.35 19.88 1.41
N LEU A 78 -14.39 19.01 2.43
CA LEU A 78 -15.23 19.16 3.62
C LEU A 78 -14.33 19.45 4.83
N LEU A 79 -13.86 20.70 4.97
CA LEU A 79 -12.85 21.08 5.99
C LEU A 79 -13.15 20.58 7.42
N PRO A 80 -14.39 20.68 7.95
CA PRO A 80 -14.68 20.14 9.29
C PRO A 80 -14.48 18.63 9.37
N LEU A 81 -14.94 17.89 8.35
CA LEU A 81 -14.76 16.45 8.26
C LEU A 81 -13.27 16.10 8.14
N TRP A 82 -12.53 16.79 7.26
CA TRP A 82 -11.10 16.61 7.08
C TRP A 82 -10.34 16.79 8.39
N GLY A 83 -10.66 17.82 9.17
CA GLY A 83 -10.09 18.02 10.51
C GLY A 83 -10.31 16.82 11.45
N VAL A 84 -11.54 16.30 11.49
CA VAL A 84 -11.86 15.10 12.29
C VAL A 84 -11.10 13.87 11.77
N GLU A 85 -10.96 13.71 10.45
CA GLU A 85 -10.21 12.61 9.85
C GLU A 85 -8.72 12.65 10.19
N LEU A 86 -8.13 13.85 10.21
CA LEU A 86 -6.74 14.06 10.63
C LEU A 86 -6.56 13.71 12.11
N LEU A 87 -7.49 14.14 12.98
CA LEU A 87 -7.47 13.80 14.41
C LEU A 87 -7.62 12.30 14.66
N ARG A 88 -8.34 11.59 13.78
CA ARG A 88 -8.44 10.12 13.79
C ARG A 88 -7.22 9.42 13.16
N GLY A 89 -6.19 10.18 12.76
CA GLY A 89 -4.96 9.65 12.17
C GLY A 89 -5.12 9.15 10.73
N LYS A 90 -6.24 9.45 10.05
CA LYS A 90 -6.39 9.11 8.63
C LYS A 90 -5.42 9.95 7.79
N ARG A 91 -4.90 9.35 6.72
CA ARG A 91 -3.95 9.95 5.78
C ARG A 91 -4.24 9.43 4.37
N ASP A 92 -3.68 10.09 3.36
CA ASP A 92 -3.67 9.56 2.00
C ASP A 92 -2.97 8.19 1.99
N MET A 93 -3.50 7.26 1.19
CA MET A 93 -3.11 5.86 1.23
C MET A 93 -2.83 5.32 -0.16
N LEU A 94 -1.83 4.44 -0.26
CA LEU A 94 -1.49 3.65 -1.41
C LEU A 94 -1.82 2.18 -1.09
N VAL A 95 -2.51 1.52 -2.00
CA VAL A 95 -2.85 0.11 -1.94
C VAL A 95 -2.29 -0.57 -3.17
N ILE A 96 -1.49 -1.61 -2.97
CA ILE A 96 -0.96 -2.46 -4.04
C ILE A 96 -1.59 -3.82 -3.87
N ARG A 97 -2.26 -4.29 -4.92
CA ARG A 97 -2.74 -5.68 -5.05
C ARG A 97 -2.05 -6.28 -6.24
N ALA A 98 -1.43 -7.43 -6.09
CA ALA A 98 -0.76 -8.06 -7.23
C ALA A 98 -0.94 -9.56 -7.25
N ASP A 99 -1.08 -10.05 -8.47
CA ASP A 99 -0.99 -11.45 -8.81
C ASP A 99 0.43 -11.76 -9.28
N LEU A 100 0.90 -12.93 -8.90
CA LEU A 100 2.22 -13.42 -9.28
C LEU A 100 2.09 -14.44 -10.41
N ARG A 101 3.18 -14.61 -11.16
CA ARG A 101 3.24 -15.63 -12.23
C ARG A 101 3.27 -17.05 -11.67
N GLY A 102 3.82 -17.23 -10.47
CA GLY A 102 3.83 -18.50 -9.73
C GLY A 102 3.27 -18.29 -8.33
N THR A 103 2.62 -19.33 -7.80
CA THR A 103 2.12 -19.33 -6.42
C THR A 103 3.31 -19.18 -5.47
N PRO A 104 3.28 -18.22 -4.52
CA PRO A 104 4.36 -18.06 -3.56
C PRO A 104 4.43 -19.31 -2.66
N ALA A 105 5.64 -19.79 -2.37
CA ALA A 105 5.83 -20.97 -1.53
C ALA A 105 5.60 -20.66 -0.04
N HIS A 106 5.75 -19.38 0.33
CA HIS A 106 5.67 -18.91 1.70
C HIS A 106 4.59 -17.84 1.86
N GLU A 107 3.91 -17.86 2.99
CA GLU A 107 2.98 -16.79 3.36
C GLU A 107 3.64 -15.88 4.39
N ILE A 108 3.46 -14.58 4.22
CA ILE A 108 3.89 -13.57 5.19
C ILE A 108 2.77 -12.59 5.50
N GLU A 109 2.69 -12.15 6.75
CA GLU A 109 1.86 -11.03 7.17
C GLU A 109 2.72 -10.02 7.94
N VAL A 110 2.72 -8.78 7.47
CA VAL A 110 3.29 -7.65 8.19
C VAL A 110 2.14 -6.77 8.65
N VAL A 111 2.02 -6.58 9.95
CA VAL A 111 1.00 -5.73 10.59
C VAL A 111 1.59 -5.08 11.83
N PRO A 112 1.02 -3.99 12.37
CA PRO A 112 1.45 -3.47 13.67
C PRO A 112 1.46 -4.58 14.74
N LEU A 113 2.54 -4.67 15.52
CA LEU A 113 2.69 -5.68 16.60
C LEU A 113 1.53 -5.65 17.58
N ARG A 114 0.95 -4.47 17.78
CA ARG A 114 -0.21 -4.24 18.62
C ARG A 114 -1.36 -3.75 17.76
N GLY A 115 -2.51 -4.41 17.84
CA GLY A 115 -3.72 -3.95 17.16
C GLY A 115 -4.77 -5.03 16.99
N ALA A 116 -5.98 -4.61 16.61
CA ALA A 116 -7.09 -5.52 16.36
C ALA A 116 -6.78 -6.50 15.22
N LEU A 117 -6.14 -6.03 14.14
CA LEU A 117 -5.81 -6.87 12.99
C LEU A 117 -4.90 -8.05 13.36
N ARG A 118 -3.88 -7.80 14.19
CA ARG A 118 -2.98 -8.84 14.70
C ARG A 118 -3.76 -9.91 15.47
N ARG A 119 -4.62 -9.49 16.41
CA ARG A 119 -5.48 -10.41 17.18
C ARG A 119 -6.42 -11.21 16.29
N THR A 120 -6.95 -10.59 15.24
CA THR A 120 -7.82 -11.27 14.27
C THR A 120 -7.04 -12.33 13.48
N LEU A 121 -5.81 -12.03 13.05
CA LEU A 121 -4.96 -12.99 12.35
C LEU A 121 -4.60 -14.19 13.22
N ASP A 122 -4.29 -13.96 14.50
CA ASP A 122 -4.02 -15.05 15.46
C ASP A 122 -5.26 -15.92 15.67
N LYS A 123 -6.45 -15.32 15.83
CA LYS A 123 -7.72 -16.07 15.95
C LYS A 123 -8.06 -16.87 14.70
N GLN A 124 -7.73 -16.35 13.52
CA GLN A 124 -7.97 -17.02 12.23
C GLN A 124 -6.92 -18.08 11.89
N ALA A 125 -5.80 -18.14 12.62
CA ALA A 125 -4.72 -19.08 12.33
C ALA A 125 -5.12 -20.54 12.58
N GLY A 126 -6.11 -20.79 13.45
CA GLY A 126 -6.57 -22.13 13.79
C GLY A 126 -5.41 -23.02 14.24
N ASP A 127 -5.32 -24.22 13.66
CA ASP A 127 -4.30 -25.22 14.01
C ASP A 127 -2.92 -24.96 13.37
N GLN A 128 -2.79 -23.95 12.51
CA GLN A 128 -1.51 -23.55 11.90
C GLN A 128 -1.13 -22.14 12.33
N PRO A 129 -0.57 -21.99 13.55
CA PRO A 129 -0.23 -20.70 14.12
C PRO A 129 0.82 -19.99 13.28
N TRP A 130 0.75 -18.67 13.29
CA TRP A 130 1.77 -17.81 12.68
C TRP A 130 3.01 -17.76 13.58
N GLU A 131 4.18 -17.85 12.97
CA GLU A 131 5.44 -17.58 13.66
C GLU A 131 5.74 -16.09 13.58
N TRP A 132 5.63 -15.41 14.71
CA TRP A 132 5.76 -13.96 14.77
C TRP A 132 7.11 -13.51 15.27
N GLN A 133 7.66 -12.52 14.59
CA GLN A 133 8.89 -11.86 14.94
C GLN A 133 8.68 -10.36 14.97
N GLU A 134 9.39 -9.67 15.85
CA GLU A 134 9.42 -8.23 15.87
C GLU A 134 10.22 -7.69 14.68
N GLY A 135 9.65 -6.70 14.00
CA GLY A 135 10.22 -6.02 12.85
C GLY A 135 10.32 -4.50 13.07
N PRO A 136 10.89 -3.79 12.09
CA PRO A 136 11.11 -2.35 12.18
C PRO A 136 9.81 -1.55 12.31
N ALA A 137 9.91 -0.31 12.82
CA ALA A 137 8.79 0.63 12.94
C ALA A 137 7.57 0.12 13.74
N GLY A 138 7.77 -0.80 14.69
CA GLY A 138 6.69 -1.37 15.50
C GLY A 138 5.77 -2.32 14.72
N LEU A 139 6.25 -2.85 13.58
CA LEU A 139 5.57 -3.86 12.78
C LEU A 139 6.01 -5.26 13.20
N GLY A 140 5.06 -6.19 13.33
CA GLY A 140 5.32 -7.60 13.47
C GLY A 140 5.34 -8.27 12.09
N LEU A 141 6.29 -9.18 11.90
CA LEU A 141 6.40 -10.06 10.74
C LEU A 141 5.95 -11.46 11.16
N ALA A 142 4.91 -11.96 10.52
CA ALA A 142 4.42 -13.33 10.63
C ALA A 142 4.86 -14.14 9.41
N THR A 143 5.29 -15.37 9.63
CA THR A 143 5.59 -16.33 8.57
C THR A 143 4.79 -17.61 8.75
N ARG A 144 4.50 -18.29 7.63
CA ARG A 144 3.90 -19.64 7.60
C ARG A 144 4.50 -20.47 6.47
N GLY A 145 4.78 -21.75 6.75
CA GLY A 145 5.50 -22.68 5.86
C GLY A 145 6.85 -23.11 6.47
N SER A 146 7.79 -23.62 5.67
CA SER A 146 9.18 -23.85 6.07
C SER A 146 10.12 -23.09 5.13
N GLY A 147 11.37 -22.82 5.52
CA GLY A 147 12.38 -22.22 4.62
C GLY A 147 12.31 -20.70 4.42
N HIS A 148 11.93 -19.94 5.45
CA HIS A 148 11.60 -18.51 5.32
C HIS A 148 12.78 -17.52 5.38
N GLU A 149 14.01 -17.97 5.60
CA GLU A 149 15.13 -17.06 5.91
C GLU A 149 15.30 -15.95 4.85
N ARG A 150 15.20 -16.32 3.57
CA ARG A 150 15.34 -15.38 2.45
C ARG A 150 14.22 -14.35 2.40
N ILE A 151 12.97 -14.79 2.54
CA ILE A 151 11.81 -13.87 2.52
C ILE A 151 11.76 -13.01 3.78
N ILE A 152 12.16 -13.53 4.94
CA ILE A 152 12.28 -12.76 6.19
C ILE A 152 13.33 -11.67 5.99
N ALA A 153 14.52 -12.02 5.50
CA ALA A 153 15.60 -11.05 5.29
C ALA A 153 15.19 -9.96 4.29
N ALA A 154 14.60 -10.33 3.15
CA ALA A 154 14.10 -9.37 2.17
C ALA A 154 13.01 -8.47 2.74
N THR A 155 12.06 -9.04 3.51
CA THR A 155 10.99 -8.29 4.15
C THR A 155 11.54 -7.32 5.19
N ARG A 156 12.50 -7.75 6.03
CA ARG A 156 13.15 -6.87 7.01
C ARG A 156 13.85 -5.70 6.32
N ALA A 157 14.64 -5.95 5.28
CA ALA A 157 15.30 -4.89 4.51
C ALA A 157 14.31 -3.90 3.89
N PHE A 158 13.17 -4.39 3.39
CA PHE A 158 12.08 -3.52 2.91
C PHE A 158 11.48 -2.68 4.04
N LEU A 159 11.24 -3.27 5.22
CA LEU A 159 10.67 -2.58 6.38
C LEU A 159 11.66 -1.61 7.03
N ASP A 160 12.96 -1.86 7.00
CA ASP A 160 13.97 -0.91 7.47
C ASP A 160 13.92 0.38 6.65
N ARG A 161 13.68 0.27 5.34
CA ARG A 161 13.62 1.42 4.44
C ARG A 161 12.26 2.11 4.41
N TYR A 162 11.17 1.34 4.43
CA TYR A 162 9.82 1.86 4.16
C TYR A 162 8.81 1.59 5.28
N GLY A 163 9.19 0.91 6.36
CA GLY A 163 8.29 0.42 7.41
C GLY A 163 7.44 1.49 8.07
N GLN A 164 7.96 2.71 8.23
CA GLN A 164 7.20 3.86 8.76
C GLN A 164 5.96 4.22 7.92
N HIS A 165 5.97 3.88 6.63
CA HIS A 165 4.86 4.09 5.71
C HIS A 165 3.96 2.86 5.62
N VAL A 166 4.44 1.66 5.93
CA VAL A 166 3.69 0.41 5.79
C VAL A 166 2.65 0.28 6.91
N GLN A 167 1.39 0.07 6.53
CA GLN A 167 0.31 -0.25 7.47
C GLN A 167 0.01 -1.74 7.50
N ARG A 168 0.14 -2.40 6.35
CA ARG A 168 -0.03 -3.85 6.22
C ARG A 168 0.66 -4.35 4.97
N MET A 169 1.32 -5.50 5.05
CA MET A 169 1.73 -6.29 3.89
C MET A 169 1.26 -7.73 4.08
N SER A 170 0.80 -8.38 3.02
CA SER A 170 0.31 -9.75 3.05
C SER A 170 0.76 -10.44 1.79
N LEU A 171 1.47 -11.55 1.91
CA LEU A 171 1.76 -12.48 0.83
C LEU A 171 1.06 -13.80 1.15
N ARG A 172 0.21 -14.27 0.24
CA ARG A 172 -0.61 -15.49 0.42
C ARG A 172 -0.60 -16.33 -0.85
N GLN A 173 -0.89 -17.61 -0.71
CA GLN A 173 -0.98 -18.53 -1.85
C GLN A 173 -2.21 -18.28 -2.73
N ARG A 174 -3.28 -17.70 -2.15
CA ARG A 174 -4.51 -17.38 -2.88
C ARG A 174 -4.45 -15.96 -3.44
N LYS A 175 -4.95 -15.79 -4.67
CA LYS A 175 -5.13 -14.48 -5.30
C LYS A 175 -6.07 -13.55 -4.51
N PRO A 176 -5.78 -12.24 -4.43
CA PRO A 176 -4.53 -11.61 -4.86
C PRO A 176 -3.37 -12.04 -3.96
N HIS A 177 -2.25 -12.46 -4.56
CA HIS A 177 -1.13 -13.03 -3.80
C HIS A 177 -0.48 -11.99 -2.89
N LEU A 178 -0.29 -10.77 -3.39
CA LEU A 178 0.21 -9.64 -2.62
C LEU A 178 -0.90 -8.64 -2.34
N ILE A 179 -0.99 -8.19 -1.09
CA ILE A 179 -1.72 -7.00 -0.69
C ILE A 179 -0.83 -6.14 0.19
N LEU A 180 -0.62 -4.88 -0.16
CA LEU A 180 0.16 -3.91 0.61
C LEU A 180 -0.63 -2.62 0.77
N PHE A 181 -0.70 -2.12 2.00
CA PHE A 181 -1.25 -0.82 2.37
C PHE A 181 -0.12 0.04 2.91
N ALA A 182 0.08 1.21 2.31
CA ALA A 182 1.08 2.18 2.74
C ALA A 182 0.47 3.59 2.85
N ARG A 183 0.94 4.38 3.81
CA ARG A 183 0.66 5.81 3.89
C ARG A 183 1.49 6.52 2.82
N LEU A 184 0.86 7.41 2.06
CA LEU A 184 1.59 8.19 1.05
C LEU A 184 2.46 9.26 1.67
N ALA A 185 2.03 9.86 2.79
CA ALA A 185 2.77 10.92 3.46
C ALA A 185 4.24 10.52 3.71
N GLY A 186 5.17 11.24 3.06
CA GLY A 186 6.60 11.01 3.10
C GLY A 186 7.12 9.91 2.16
N LEU A 187 6.29 8.92 1.79
CA LEU A 187 6.68 7.87 0.84
C LEU A 187 7.02 8.44 -0.53
N GLU A 188 6.32 9.49 -0.95
CA GLU A 188 6.57 10.20 -2.21
C GLU A 188 7.93 10.88 -2.31
N GLN A 189 8.69 10.99 -1.22
CA GLN A 189 10.05 11.52 -1.24
C GLN A 189 11.04 10.51 -1.84
N ALA A 190 10.71 9.22 -1.81
CA ALA A 190 11.46 8.18 -2.50
C ALA A 190 10.93 8.01 -3.93
N PRO A 191 11.79 7.67 -4.91
CA PRO A 191 11.32 7.32 -6.25
C PRO A 191 10.33 6.14 -6.21
N ALA A 192 9.17 6.28 -6.85
CA ALA A 192 8.15 5.23 -6.87
C ALA A 192 8.69 3.90 -7.42
N GLY A 193 9.60 3.97 -8.40
CA GLY A 193 10.23 2.79 -8.99
C GLY A 193 11.07 2.01 -7.97
N ASP A 194 11.76 2.69 -7.07
CA ASP A 194 12.57 2.05 -6.03
C ASP A 194 11.68 1.38 -4.98
N PHE A 195 10.58 2.02 -4.61
CA PHE A 195 9.59 1.42 -3.72
C PHE A 195 8.97 0.16 -4.34
N LEU A 196 8.49 0.26 -5.59
CA LEU A 196 7.87 -0.88 -6.27
C LEU A 196 8.86 -2.02 -6.56
N ARG A 197 10.12 -1.70 -6.86
CA ARG A 197 11.18 -2.71 -6.99
C ARG A 197 11.45 -3.42 -5.67
N ALA A 198 11.55 -2.68 -4.56
CA ALA A 198 11.73 -3.27 -3.24
C ALA A 198 10.56 -4.20 -2.85
N VAL A 199 9.32 -3.85 -3.22
CA VAL A 199 8.17 -4.76 -3.08
C VAL A 199 8.35 -6.02 -3.96
N GLY A 200 8.82 -5.84 -5.19
CA GLY A 200 9.18 -6.95 -6.08
C GLY A 200 10.25 -7.88 -5.51
N ASP A 201 11.27 -7.33 -4.85
CA ASP A 201 12.36 -8.10 -4.24
C ASP A 201 11.87 -8.98 -3.09
N VAL A 202 10.98 -8.45 -2.23
CA VAL A 202 10.33 -9.23 -1.15
C VAL A 202 9.55 -10.40 -1.73
N VAL A 203 8.75 -10.13 -2.75
CA VAL A 203 7.91 -11.17 -3.36
C VAL A 203 8.72 -12.18 -4.15
N GLY A 204 9.77 -11.73 -4.85
CA GLY A 204 10.72 -12.59 -5.56
C GLY A 204 11.48 -13.53 -4.62
N ALA A 205 11.81 -13.07 -3.42
CA ALA A 205 12.39 -13.90 -2.36
C ALA A 205 11.44 -15.01 -1.86
N GLY A 206 10.13 -14.84 -2.05
CA GLY A 206 9.09 -15.83 -1.70
C GLY A 206 8.73 -16.82 -2.80
N GLN A 207 9.31 -16.69 -4.00
CA GLN A 207 9.05 -17.61 -5.10
C GLN A 207 9.99 -18.83 -5.05
N PRO A 208 9.51 -20.03 -5.45
CA PRO A 208 10.36 -21.19 -5.61
C PRO A 208 11.47 -20.90 -6.64
N GLN A 209 12.70 -21.35 -6.35
CA GLN A 209 13.78 -21.34 -7.33
C GLN A 209 13.48 -22.43 -8.36
N ASN A 210 13.11 -22.03 -9.57
CA ASN A 210 13.07 -22.94 -10.72
C ASN A 210 14.47 -23.16 -11.27
#